data_AF-A0A9P1M7R7-F1
#
_entry.id   AF-A0A9P1M7R7-F1
#
_cell.length_a   1.000
_cell.length_b   1.000
_cell.length_c   1.000
_cell.angle_alpha   90.00
_cell.angle_beta   90.00
_cell.angle_gamma   90.00
#
_symmetry.space_group_name_H-M   'P 1'
#
loop_
_entity.id
_entity.type
_entity.pdbx_description
1 polymer ?
#
loop_
_entity_poly.entity_id
_entity_poly.type
_entity_poly.pdbx_seq_one_letter_code
_entity_poly.pdbx_strand_id
1 'polypeptide(L)'
;MSRPLEPPVTKATLSELDVTKIIHNPKLRHDINYDPDLHFRPNLEGEKGRRKQERANLFWNALLEQLNEFVMDRPSFEAKHGKGDDWCLPALLRAVKEIIQTLVPQRDRVYLDEGLNVDLLMQQFNMGVADLEKLALWLSKVLKSHCAPMRDEWVDEMYNELSNGNRNNDMGELVKGMRSLLSVLEAMKLDVANHQIRCLRPALIEDTVNFEQRFFAKNGGRQSRNRLCQDLKTLPNTFLFDEERIMKLRSDMMDAINLDICMKAFEEMESGYGALFLSSALQGLTDQMRPGSPDSVFSGCASTCSSRPSSLVFSTAGSASSSPRTSLVLPTPTAADNARSRAKANELYSSLVSLLQTAPSTAKPAARWKAIAPSMALQVFRYTNAPQHALPVLEANIASLINDVHGAKYREVEEKFLGRLSNELASRVKQFRGLSGVSLFGIASGSRPNNSYGYQERDREESSRETREDGSLEDIAVRLAHLGIIHWRVWSSLVYSEDVEMTTEPDQI
;
A
#
# COMPACT_ATOMS: atom_id res chain seq x y z
N MET A 1 28.45 29.15 -19.83
CA MET A 1 28.61 29.30 -18.36
C MET A 1 27.84 28.18 -17.71
N SER A 2 28.52 27.19 -17.13
CA SER A 2 27.92 26.15 -16.31
C SER A 2 27.28 26.80 -15.08
N ARG A 3 26.10 26.32 -14.66
CA ARG A 3 25.51 26.76 -13.38
C ARG A 3 26.47 26.44 -12.23
N PRO A 4 26.57 27.29 -11.20
CA PRO A 4 27.37 26.99 -10.02
C PRO A 4 26.90 25.67 -9.38
N LEU A 5 27.86 24.86 -8.94
CA LEU A 5 27.61 23.59 -8.25
C LEU A 5 27.10 23.89 -6.84
N GLU A 6 25.86 23.50 -6.56
CA GLU A 6 25.24 23.68 -5.25
C GLU A 6 25.44 22.44 -4.35
N PRO A 7 25.51 22.61 -3.02
CA PRO A 7 25.52 21.49 -2.08
C PRO A 7 24.31 20.56 -2.27
N PRO A 8 24.47 19.23 -2.05
CA PRO A 8 23.39 18.27 -2.29
C PRO A 8 22.20 18.39 -1.33
N VAL A 9 22.43 18.98 -0.16
CA VAL A 9 21.40 19.26 0.84
C VAL A 9 21.50 20.74 1.21
N THR A 10 20.41 21.47 0.99
CA THR A 10 20.27 22.89 1.32
C THR A 10 18.96 23.14 2.06
N LYS A 11 18.82 24.33 2.66
CA LYS A 11 17.56 24.78 3.23
C LYS A 11 16.41 24.73 2.21
N ALA A 12 16.68 25.05 0.94
CA ALA A 12 15.69 24.99 -0.12
C ALA A 12 15.24 23.55 -0.41
N THR A 13 16.16 22.59 -0.52
CA THR A 13 15.81 21.18 -0.76
C THR A 13 15.05 20.56 0.42
N LEU A 14 15.27 21.06 1.64
CA LEU A 14 14.58 20.60 2.84
C LEU A 14 13.31 21.39 3.18
N SER A 15 12.99 22.45 2.43
CA SER A 15 11.85 23.32 2.72
C SER A 15 10.49 22.63 2.58
N GLU A 16 10.41 21.54 1.80
CA GLU A 16 9.21 20.71 1.69
C GLU A 16 8.83 20.04 3.03
N LEU A 17 9.80 19.89 3.93
CA LEU A 17 9.63 19.33 5.28
C LEU A 17 9.21 20.37 6.32
N ASP A 18 9.01 21.63 5.94
CA ASP A 18 8.56 22.65 6.87
C ASP A 18 7.06 22.50 7.18
N VAL A 19 6.67 22.79 8.44
CA VAL A 19 5.29 22.67 8.95
C VAL A 19 4.26 23.29 8.00
N THR A 20 4.52 24.49 7.49
CA THR A 20 3.59 25.18 6.60
C THR A 20 3.39 24.41 5.28
N LYS A 21 4.44 23.79 4.73
CA LYS A 21 4.34 22.98 3.51
C LYS A 21 3.62 21.66 3.79
N ILE A 22 3.92 21.02 4.91
CA ILE A 22 3.25 19.80 5.40
C ILE A 22 1.74 20.03 5.52
N ILE A 23 1.32 21.08 6.24
CA ILE A 23 -0.10 21.36 6.52
C ILE A 23 -0.90 21.68 5.25
N HIS A 24 -0.28 22.26 4.23
CA HIS A 24 -0.98 22.65 3.00
C HIS A 24 -0.83 21.66 1.84
N ASN A 25 -0.09 20.55 2.05
CA ASN A 25 0.09 19.53 1.03
C ASN A 25 -1.15 18.62 0.97
N PRO A 26 -1.94 18.65 -0.13
CA PRO A 26 -3.18 17.90 -0.21
C PRO A 26 -2.95 16.39 -0.28
N LYS A 27 -1.89 15.93 -0.96
CA LYS A 27 -1.57 14.50 -1.01
C LYS A 27 -1.20 13.98 0.38
N LEU A 28 -0.37 14.73 1.11
CA LEU A 28 0.05 14.35 2.46
C LEU A 28 -1.14 14.35 3.44
N ARG A 29 -1.99 15.38 3.38
CA ARG A 29 -3.25 15.45 4.16
C ARG A 29 -4.11 14.23 3.91
N HIS A 30 -4.26 13.84 2.64
CA HIS A 30 -5.02 12.67 2.25
C HIS A 30 -4.40 11.39 2.83
N ASP A 31 -3.10 11.19 2.65
CA ASP A 31 -2.37 10.00 3.13
C ASP A 31 -2.42 9.85 4.66
N ILE A 32 -2.41 10.95 5.41
CA ILE A 32 -2.52 10.97 6.87
C ILE A 32 -3.80 10.29 7.37
N ASN A 33 -4.88 10.30 6.58
CA ASN A 33 -6.15 9.68 6.97
C ASN A 33 -6.14 8.15 6.85
N TYR A 34 -5.12 7.54 6.23
CA TYR A 34 -5.14 6.11 5.95
C TYR A 34 -3.89 5.38 6.43
N ASP A 35 -2.73 6.05 6.43
CA ASP A 35 -1.44 5.43 6.75
C ASP A 35 -0.97 5.76 8.18
N PRO A 36 -1.07 4.79 9.12
CA PRO A 36 -0.56 4.97 10.48
C PRO A 36 0.97 5.10 10.52
N ASP A 37 1.67 4.51 9.57
CA ASP A 37 3.12 4.49 9.51
C ASP A 37 3.68 5.60 8.64
N LEU A 38 2.88 6.59 8.24
CA LEU A 38 3.35 7.69 7.40
C LEU A 38 4.48 8.49 8.07
N HIS A 39 5.65 8.51 7.44
CA HIS A 39 6.81 9.32 7.82
C HIS A 39 7.69 9.61 6.60
N PHE A 40 8.38 10.75 6.64
CA PHE A 40 9.39 11.11 5.66
C PHE A 40 10.62 10.22 5.79
N ARG A 41 11.11 9.78 4.64
CA ARG A 41 12.37 9.04 4.47
C ARG A 41 13.19 9.69 3.36
N PRO A 42 14.53 9.53 3.37
CA PRO A 42 15.36 9.94 2.24
C PRO A 42 14.91 9.21 0.96
N ASN A 43 14.67 9.97 -0.10
CA ASN A 43 14.31 9.38 -1.39
C ASN A 43 15.57 8.93 -2.13
N LEU A 44 15.91 7.64 -1.99
CA LEU A 44 17.06 7.02 -2.64
C LEU A 44 16.68 6.20 -3.89
N GLU A 45 15.38 6.04 -4.15
CA GLU A 45 14.90 5.08 -5.14
C GLU A 45 14.62 5.71 -6.51
N GLY A 46 14.74 4.86 -7.53
CA GLY A 46 14.42 5.19 -8.91
C GLY A 46 15.36 6.21 -9.57
N GLU A 47 14.96 6.64 -10.76
CA GLU A 47 15.74 7.53 -11.62
C GLU A 47 15.99 8.90 -10.98
N LYS A 48 15.05 9.40 -10.16
CA LYS A 48 15.20 10.65 -9.42
C LYS A 48 16.27 10.54 -8.33
N GLY A 49 16.26 9.45 -7.54
CA GLY A 49 17.28 9.16 -6.53
C GLY A 49 18.67 9.06 -7.15
N ARG A 50 18.79 8.31 -8.26
CA ARG A 50 20.05 8.18 -9.01
C ARG A 50 20.60 9.53 -9.48
N ARG A 51 19.75 10.38 -10.10
CA ARG A 51 20.16 11.73 -10.53
C ARG A 51 20.54 12.63 -9.37
N LYS A 52 19.87 12.52 -8.20
CA LYS A 52 20.24 13.26 -6.98
C LYS A 52 21.64 12.84 -6.51
N GLN A 53 21.92 11.54 -6.50
CA GLN A 53 23.22 11.00 -6.10
C GLN A 53 24.35 11.43 -7.04
N GLU A 54 24.12 11.41 -8.35
CA GLU A 54 25.11 11.85 -9.34
C GLU A 54 25.48 13.32 -9.16
N ARG A 55 24.48 14.19 -8.96
CA ARG A 55 24.72 15.61 -8.67
C ARG A 55 25.48 15.82 -7.37
N ALA A 56 25.14 15.05 -6.33
CA ALA A 56 25.86 15.09 -5.07
C ALA A 56 27.33 14.70 -5.27
N ASN A 57 27.60 13.62 -6.00
CA ASN A 57 28.96 13.17 -6.28
C ASN A 57 29.76 14.22 -7.07
N LEU A 58 29.15 14.88 -8.06
CA LEU A 58 29.79 15.97 -8.80
C LEU A 58 30.20 17.13 -7.86
N PHE A 59 29.33 17.51 -6.93
CA PHE A 59 29.65 18.54 -5.93
C PHE A 59 30.81 18.11 -5.03
N TRP A 60 30.78 16.89 -4.47
CA TRP A 60 31.82 16.41 -3.57
C TRP A 60 33.19 16.25 -4.26
N ASN A 61 33.19 15.77 -5.51
CA ASN A 61 34.42 15.67 -6.31
C ASN A 61 35.00 17.06 -6.59
N ALA A 62 34.17 18.02 -6.98
CA ALA A 62 34.61 19.39 -7.20
C ALA A 62 35.15 20.05 -5.93
N LEU A 63 34.50 19.82 -4.78
CA LEU A 63 34.99 20.31 -3.49
C LEU A 63 36.36 19.72 -3.14
N LEU A 64 36.55 18.43 -3.35
CA LEU A 64 37.84 17.76 -3.11
C LEU A 64 38.94 18.30 -4.01
N GLU A 65 38.67 18.45 -5.31
CA GLU A 65 39.62 19.04 -6.26
C GLU A 65 39.99 20.47 -5.88
N GLN A 66 39.00 21.29 -5.54
CA GLN A 66 39.18 22.68 -5.13
C GLN A 66 39.99 22.80 -3.83
N LEU A 67 39.72 21.95 -2.83
CA LEU A 67 40.49 21.92 -1.58
C LEU A 67 41.95 21.50 -1.82
N ASN A 68 42.18 20.47 -2.62
CA ASN A 68 43.54 20.05 -2.96
C ASN A 68 44.31 21.15 -3.70
N GLU A 69 43.68 21.79 -4.69
CA GLU A 69 44.31 22.87 -5.44
C GLU A 69 44.57 24.09 -4.54
N PHE A 70 43.65 24.43 -3.65
CA PHE A 70 43.83 25.53 -2.69
C PHE A 70 45.02 25.31 -1.75
N VAL A 71 45.19 24.09 -1.23
CA VAL A 71 46.26 23.74 -0.28
C VAL A 71 47.61 23.55 -0.99
N MET A 72 47.63 22.95 -2.18
CA MET A 72 48.87 22.55 -2.86
C MET A 72 49.38 23.59 -3.89
N ASP A 73 48.47 24.31 -4.56
CA ASP A 73 48.81 25.26 -5.64
C ASP A 73 47.86 26.46 -5.66
N ARG A 74 48.03 27.32 -4.64
CA ARG A 74 47.19 28.51 -4.45
C ARG A 74 47.15 29.47 -5.65
N PRO A 75 48.25 29.78 -6.37
CA PRO A 75 48.18 30.62 -7.56
C PRO A 75 47.27 30.07 -8.65
N SER A 76 47.32 28.75 -8.91
CA SER A 76 46.44 28.11 -9.90
C SER A 76 44.98 28.12 -9.45
N PHE A 77 44.73 27.89 -8.16
CA PHE A 77 43.40 28.02 -7.57
C PHE A 77 42.82 29.43 -7.78
N GLU A 78 43.57 30.47 -7.41
CA GLU A 78 43.14 31.87 -7.55
C GLU A 78 42.93 32.27 -9.02
N ALA A 79 43.68 31.68 -9.96
CA ALA A 79 43.50 31.92 -11.39
C ALA A 79 42.19 31.30 -11.94
N LYS A 80 41.79 30.13 -11.44
CA LYS A 80 40.59 29.42 -11.90
C LYS A 80 39.30 29.87 -11.20
N HIS A 81 39.37 30.11 -9.90
CA HIS A 81 38.22 30.38 -9.04
C HIS A 81 38.13 31.84 -8.60
N GLY A 82 39.17 32.64 -8.87
CA GLY A 82 39.27 34.02 -8.40
C GLY A 82 39.64 34.10 -6.91
N LYS A 83 39.59 35.32 -6.37
CA LYS A 83 39.81 35.61 -4.94
C LYS A 83 38.51 35.73 -4.14
N GLY A 84 37.37 35.48 -4.77
CA GLY A 84 36.05 35.56 -4.16
C GLY A 84 35.62 34.25 -3.51
N ASP A 85 34.51 34.30 -2.77
CA ASP A 85 33.92 33.14 -2.09
C ASP A 85 32.96 32.34 -2.99
N ASP A 86 33.21 32.34 -4.30
CA ASP A 86 32.36 31.74 -5.34
C ASP A 86 32.83 30.32 -5.70
N TRP A 87 33.07 29.48 -4.67
CA TRP A 87 33.45 28.07 -4.81
C TRP A 87 32.76 27.19 -3.76
N CYS A 88 33.01 25.88 -3.80
CA CYS A 88 32.16 24.90 -3.11
C CYS A 88 32.18 25.03 -1.57
N LEU A 89 33.32 25.39 -0.95
CA LEU A 89 33.44 25.45 0.52
C LEU A 89 32.56 26.56 1.15
N PRO A 90 32.64 27.83 0.73
CA PRO A 90 31.72 28.86 1.23
C PRO A 90 30.24 28.50 1.02
N ALA A 91 29.89 27.95 -0.14
CA ALA A 91 28.52 27.53 -0.44
C ALA A 91 28.04 26.43 0.54
N LEU A 92 28.90 25.47 0.85
CA LEU A 92 28.62 24.42 1.82
C LEU A 92 28.42 24.99 3.24
N LEU A 93 29.34 25.83 3.72
CA LEU A 93 29.26 26.42 5.06
C LEU A 93 28.00 27.28 5.24
N ARG A 94 27.61 28.04 4.20
CA ARG A 94 26.34 28.78 4.18
C ARG A 94 25.14 27.84 4.25
N ALA A 95 25.13 26.77 3.46
CA ALA A 95 24.05 25.78 3.50
C ALA A 95 23.93 25.10 4.88
N VAL A 96 25.05 24.70 5.48
CA VAL A 96 25.11 24.15 6.86
C VAL A 96 24.49 25.13 7.85
N LYS A 97 24.94 26.39 7.82
CA LYS A 97 24.41 27.45 8.70
C LYS A 97 22.89 27.62 8.55
N GLU A 98 22.43 27.76 7.32
CA GLU A 98 21.01 27.94 7.02
C GLU A 98 20.14 26.77 7.47
N ILE A 99 20.64 25.52 7.34
CA ILE A 99 19.91 24.34 7.81
C ILE A 99 19.85 24.33 9.33
N ILE A 100 20.97 24.52 10.03
CA ILE A 100 21.00 24.55 11.51
C ILE A 100 20.08 25.65 12.04
N GLN A 101 20.03 26.83 11.41
CA GLN A 101 19.10 27.91 11.77
C GLN A 101 17.61 27.47 11.73
N THR A 102 17.26 26.49 10.88
CA THR A 102 15.91 25.91 10.84
C THR A 102 15.66 24.83 11.88
N LEU A 103 16.72 24.24 12.45
CA LEU A 103 16.65 23.17 13.45
C LEU A 103 16.67 23.73 14.87
N VAL A 104 17.35 24.86 15.10
CA VAL A 104 17.50 25.45 16.42
C VAL A 104 16.39 26.47 16.76
N PRO A 105 16.01 26.59 18.04
CA PRO A 105 15.13 27.64 18.53
C PRO A 105 15.66 29.05 18.25
N GLN A 106 14.77 30.06 18.19
CA GLN A 106 15.16 31.45 17.91
C GLN A 106 16.24 32.00 18.86
N ARG A 107 16.20 31.63 20.13
CA ARG A 107 17.17 32.04 21.16
C ARG A 107 18.62 31.62 20.84
N ASP A 108 18.78 30.48 20.17
CA ASP A 108 20.10 29.85 19.94
C ASP A 108 20.70 30.31 18.59
N ARG A 109 19.94 31.09 17.80
CA ARG A 109 20.38 31.61 16.49
C ARG A 109 21.50 32.62 16.59
N VAL A 110 21.49 33.48 17.61
CA VAL A 110 22.56 34.47 17.83
C VAL A 110 23.89 33.76 18.05
N TYR A 111 23.88 32.76 18.94
CA TYR A 111 25.06 31.93 19.22
C TYR A 111 25.55 31.16 17.99
N LEU A 112 24.63 30.66 17.16
CA LEU A 112 24.96 30.03 15.88
C LEU A 112 25.56 31.03 14.88
N ASP A 113 25.04 32.25 14.80
CA ASP A 113 25.52 33.26 13.87
C ASP A 113 26.94 33.73 14.22
N GLU A 114 27.26 33.81 15.51
CA GLU A 114 28.61 34.09 16.02
C GLU A 114 29.58 32.92 15.81
N GLY A 115 29.16 31.69 16.16
CA GLY A 115 30.03 30.51 16.07
C GLY A 115 30.27 29.98 14.65
N LEU A 116 29.32 30.21 13.74
CA LEU A 116 29.41 29.85 12.32
C LEU A 116 29.29 31.11 11.45
N ASN A 117 30.17 32.07 11.67
CA ASN A 117 30.33 33.23 10.79
C ASN A 117 31.16 32.84 9.56
N VAL A 118 30.48 32.56 8.44
CA VAL A 118 31.13 32.05 7.22
C VAL A 118 32.17 33.03 6.67
N ASP A 119 31.89 34.33 6.66
CA ASP A 119 32.81 35.33 6.12
C ASP A 119 34.11 35.39 6.95
N LEU A 120 33.99 35.35 8.29
CA LEU A 120 35.15 35.29 9.17
C LEU A 120 35.93 33.97 9.03
N LEU A 121 35.22 32.84 8.93
CA LEU A 121 35.85 31.53 8.73
C LEU A 121 36.61 31.48 7.41
N MET A 122 36.04 32.02 6.32
CA MET A 122 36.72 32.09 5.03
C MET A 122 37.92 33.02 5.07
N GLN A 123 37.87 34.14 5.79
CA GLN A 123 39.05 34.99 6.01
C GLN A 123 40.17 34.24 6.75
N GLN A 124 39.84 33.55 7.85
CA GLN A 124 40.80 32.76 8.61
C GLN A 124 41.38 31.61 7.79
N PHE A 125 40.55 30.95 6.98
CA PHE A 125 40.95 29.87 6.09
C PHE A 125 41.91 30.38 5.01
N ASN A 126 41.59 31.53 4.41
CA ASN A 126 42.45 32.20 3.44
C ASN A 126 43.82 32.61 4.01
N MET A 127 43.88 32.96 5.29
CA MET A 127 45.14 33.32 5.97
C MET A 127 45.89 32.12 6.56
N GLY A 128 45.34 30.90 6.46
CA GLY A 128 45.95 29.69 7.01
C GLY A 128 45.92 29.60 8.53
N VAL A 129 45.03 30.34 9.19
CA VAL A 129 44.90 30.42 10.66
C VAL A 129 43.57 29.85 11.18
N ALA A 130 42.76 29.23 10.31
CA ALA A 130 41.49 28.63 10.71
C ALA A 130 41.71 27.40 11.61
N ASP A 131 41.09 27.43 12.80
CA ASP A 131 41.10 26.30 13.73
C ASP A 131 39.88 25.39 13.45
N LEU A 132 40.08 24.45 12.52
CA LEU A 132 39.03 23.51 12.09
C LEU A 132 38.67 22.51 13.19
N GLU A 133 39.61 22.15 14.07
CA GLU A 133 39.34 21.23 15.18
C GLU A 133 38.41 21.88 16.21
N LYS A 134 38.66 23.14 16.56
CA LYS A 134 37.76 23.91 17.42
C LYS A 134 36.38 24.10 16.80
N LEU A 135 36.30 24.36 15.50
CA LEU A 135 35.04 24.47 14.77
C LEU A 135 34.26 23.13 14.79
N ALA A 136 34.93 22.02 14.49
CA ALA A 136 34.32 20.69 14.51
C ALA A 136 33.81 20.32 15.91
N LEU A 137 34.58 20.61 16.96
CA LEU A 137 34.16 20.36 18.35
C LEU A 137 32.95 21.20 18.73
N TRP A 138 32.93 22.47 18.34
CA TRP A 138 31.80 23.36 18.57
C TRP A 138 30.54 22.88 17.82
N LEU A 139 30.66 22.52 16.53
CA LEU A 139 29.57 21.95 15.74
C LEU A 139 29.01 20.68 16.39
N SER A 140 29.87 19.75 16.79
CA SER A 140 29.47 18.51 17.48
C SER A 140 28.62 18.81 18.73
N LYS A 141 29.05 19.74 19.57
CA LYS A 141 28.29 20.15 20.76
C LYS A 141 26.93 20.76 20.42
N VAL A 142 26.86 21.64 19.42
CA VAL A 142 25.60 22.24 18.98
C VAL A 142 24.65 21.15 18.46
N LEU A 143 25.12 20.25 17.59
CA LEU A 143 24.28 19.19 17.02
C LEU A 143 23.76 18.25 18.10
N LYS A 144 24.62 17.75 19.01
CA LYS A 144 24.21 16.88 20.12
C LYS A 144 23.20 17.54 21.06
N SER A 145 23.27 18.86 21.25
CA SER A 145 22.30 19.58 22.08
C SER A 145 20.90 19.68 21.47
N HIS A 146 20.77 19.46 20.16
CA HIS A 146 19.52 19.61 19.42
C HIS A 146 19.02 18.34 18.71
N CYS A 147 19.85 17.30 18.58
CA CYS A 147 19.47 16.03 17.95
C CYS A 147 18.90 15.01 18.95
N ALA A 148 18.37 13.89 18.43
CA ALA A 148 18.01 12.75 19.25
C ALA A 148 19.29 12.02 19.73
N PRO A 149 19.35 11.46 20.95
CA PRO A 149 20.55 10.81 21.49
C PRO A 149 21.11 9.69 20.61
N MET A 150 20.25 8.99 19.88
CA MET A 150 20.66 7.95 18.93
C MET A 150 21.48 8.47 17.73
N ARG A 151 21.51 9.78 17.50
CA ARG A 151 22.31 10.43 16.44
C ARG A 151 23.69 10.82 16.92
N ASP A 152 23.98 10.77 18.22
CA ASP A 152 25.24 11.22 18.79
C ASP A 152 26.44 10.47 18.21
N GLU A 153 26.31 9.16 17.94
CA GLU A 153 27.36 8.36 17.29
C GLU A 153 27.72 8.88 15.89
N TRP A 154 26.72 9.33 15.12
CA TRP A 154 26.95 9.90 13.78
C TRP A 154 27.62 11.26 13.87
N VAL A 155 27.28 12.05 14.90
CA VAL A 155 27.93 13.33 15.19
C VAL A 155 29.39 13.12 15.61
N ASP A 156 29.66 12.06 16.37
CA ASP A 156 31.03 11.69 16.76
C ASP A 156 31.87 11.21 15.58
N GLU A 157 31.29 10.39 14.69
CA GLU A 157 31.95 10.00 13.44
C GLU A 157 32.30 11.22 12.59
N MET A 158 31.35 12.13 12.38
CA MET A 158 31.57 13.40 11.66
C MET A 158 32.68 14.25 12.30
N TYR A 159 32.70 14.36 13.63
CA TYR A 159 33.75 15.09 14.36
C TYR A 159 35.13 14.45 14.15
N ASN A 160 35.20 13.12 14.25
CA ASN A 160 36.44 12.38 14.07
C ASN A 160 36.99 12.54 12.65
N GLU A 161 36.14 12.43 11.63
CA GLU A 161 36.53 12.61 10.22
C GLU A 161 37.06 14.02 9.94
N LEU A 162 36.36 15.07 10.42
CA LEU A 162 36.82 16.44 10.27
C LEU A 162 38.16 16.69 11.00
N SER A 163 38.31 16.16 12.21
CA SER A 163 39.49 16.36 13.04
C SER A 163 40.70 15.60 12.49
N ASN A 164 40.52 14.35 12.09
CA ASN A 164 41.58 13.52 11.51
C ASN A 164 42.01 14.04 10.14
N GLY A 165 41.06 14.40 9.27
CA GLY A 165 41.35 14.98 7.97
C GLY A 165 42.17 16.26 8.08
N ASN A 166 41.86 17.13 9.06
CA ASN A 166 42.65 18.32 9.33
C ASN A 166 44.05 17.99 9.90
N ARG A 167 44.16 17.12 10.92
CA ARG A 167 45.44 16.78 11.57
C ARG A 167 46.42 16.06 10.65
N ASN A 168 45.92 15.20 9.78
CA ASN A 168 46.72 14.41 8.85
C ASN A 168 46.90 15.09 7.49
N ASN A 169 46.28 16.27 7.28
CA ASN A 169 46.20 16.95 5.99
C ASN A 169 45.60 16.07 4.88
N ASP A 170 44.65 15.19 5.24
CA ASP A 170 43.91 14.33 4.31
C ASP A 170 42.63 15.04 3.88
N MET A 171 42.67 15.67 2.70
CA MET A 171 41.51 16.35 2.12
C MET A 171 40.34 15.41 1.83
N GLY A 172 40.62 14.12 1.55
CA GLY A 172 39.59 13.12 1.32
C GLY A 172 38.80 12.83 2.59
N GLU A 173 39.48 12.62 3.71
CA GLU A 173 38.84 12.45 5.02
C GLU A 173 38.11 13.71 5.48
N LEU A 174 38.67 14.90 5.20
CA LEU A 174 38.01 16.18 5.50
C LEU A 174 36.69 16.35 4.72
N VAL A 175 36.69 16.07 3.41
CA VAL A 175 35.47 16.09 2.58
C VAL A 175 34.48 15.02 3.03
N LYS A 176 34.96 13.85 3.48
CA LYS A 176 34.11 12.81 4.08
C LYS A 176 33.39 13.35 5.33
N GLY A 177 34.09 14.01 6.24
CA GLY A 177 33.50 14.66 7.41
C GLY A 177 32.46 15.73 7.06
N MET A 178 32.73 16.54 6.03
CA MET A 178 31.77 17.52 5.50
C MET A 178 30.50 16.87 4.92
N ARG A 179 30.64 15.71 4.27
CA ARG A 179 29.51 14.91 3.79
C ARG A 179 28.71 14.34 4.96
N SER A 180 29.38 13.77 5.95
CA SER A 180 28.75 13.25 7.18
C SER A 180 27.96 14.34 7.91
N LEU A 181 28.49 15.57 7.97
CA LEU A 181 27.79 16.73 8.51
C LEU A 181 26.45 17.00 7.80
N LEU A 182 26.42 17.03 6.46
CA LEU A 182 25.14 17.20 5.74
C LEU A 182 24.19 16.02 5.95
N SER A 183 24.70 14.79 6.06
CA SER A 183 23.89 13.61 6.34
C SER A 183 23.24 13.67 7.73
N VAL A 184 23.97 14.11 8.75
CA VAL A 184 23.42 14.36 10.10
C VAL A 184 22.34 15.43 10.05
N LEU A 185 22.57 16.55 9.35
CA LEU A 185 21.61 17.64 9.24
C LEU A 185 20.32 17.24 8.50
N GLU A 186 20.43 16.49 7.40
CA GLU A 186 19.28 15.94 6.68
C GLU A 186 18.46 15.01 7.60
N ALA A 187 19.15 14.13 8.33
CA ALA A 187 18.51 13.22 9.29
C ALA A 187 17.80 13.97 10.43
N MET A 188 18.44 14.97 11.04
CA MET A 188 17.84 15.80 12.09
C MET A 188 16.58 16.52 11.58
N LYS A 189 16.60 17.04 10.34
CA LYS A 189 15.42 17.70 9.77
C LYS A 189 14.28 16.72 9.52
N LEU A 190 14.58 15.51 9.06
CA LEU A 190 13.58 14.44 8.91
C LEU A 190 13.00 14.04 10.26
N ASP A 191 13.83 13.91 11.31
CA ASP A 191 13.39 13.57 12.66
C ASP A 191 12.39 14.62 13.19
N VAL A 192 12.70 15.92 13.01
CA VAL A 192 11.80 17.04 13.37
C VAL A 192 10.49 16.97 12.58
N ALA A 193 10.54 16.80 11.26
CA ALA A 193 9.35 16.74 10.41
C ALA A 193 8.46 15.52 10.74
N ASN A 194 9.07 14.38 11.04
CA ASN A 194 8.36 13.16 11.44
C ASN A 194 7.70 13.29 12.81
N HIS A 195 8.38 13.93 13.76
CA HIS A 195 7.77 14.30 15.03
C HIS A 195 6.57 15.25 14.82
N GLN A 196 6.72 16.27 13.96
CA GLN A 196 5.65 17.21 13.63
C GLN A 196 4.44 16.52 13.02
N ILE A 197 4.61 15.59 12.07
CA ILE A 197 3.50 14.79 11.52
C ILE A 197 2.77 14.05 12.63
N ARG A 198 3.50 13.36 13.53
CA ARG A 198 2.90 12.59 14.63
C ARG A 198 2.08 13.48 15.57
N CYS A 199 2.61 14.66 15.94
CA CYS A 199 1.92 15.60 16.81
C CYS A 199 0.71 16.27 16.15
N LEU A 200 0.81 16.62 14.86
CA LEU A 200 -0.23 17.32 14.13
C LEU A 200 -1.33 16.38 13.60
N ARG A 201 -1.04 15.09 13.42
CA ARG A 201 -1.96 14.12 12.82
C ARG A 201 -3.39 14.18 13.36
N PRO A 202 -3.65 14.18 14.69
CA PRO A 202 -5.02 14.24 15.20
C PRO A 202 -5.78 15.48 14.72
N ALA A 203 -5.13 16.65 14.77
CA ALA A 203 -5.73 17.89 14.31
C ALA A 203 -5.93 17.92 12.79
N LEU A 204 -5.00 17.35 12.02
CA LEU A 204 -5.10 17.28 10.56
C LEU A 204 -6.22 16.36 10.10
N ILE A 205 -6.45 15.24 10.81
CA ILE A 205 -7.54 14.29 10.52
C ILE A 205 -8.90 14.91 10.81
N GLU A 206 -9.08 15.58 11.96
CA GLU A 206 -10.35 16.25 12.26
C GLU A 206 -10.64 17.41 11.28
N ASP A 207 -9.61 18.07 10.75
CA ASP A 207 -9.74 19.14 9.76
C ASP A 207 -9.85 18.64 8.30
N THR A 208 -9.79 17.33 8.04
CA THR A 208 -9.79 16.76 6.67
C THR A 208 -10.96 17.25 5.83
N VAL A 209 -12.19 17.22 6.38
CA VAL A 209 -13.41 17.62 5.64
C VAL A 209 -13.33 19.08 5.20
N ASN A 210 -13.00 19.98 6.13
CA ASN A 210 -12.90 21.41 5.84
C ASN A 210 -11.78 21.69 4.84
N PHE A 211 -10.63 21.04 4.99
CA PHE A 211 -9.48 21.21 4.11
C PHE A 211 -9.82 20.80 2.67
N GLU A 212 -10.34 19.59 2.46
CA GLU A 212 -10.66 19.04 1.15
C GLU A 212 -11.71 19.89 0.42
N GLN A 213 -12.79 20.28 1.11
CA GLN A 213 -13.84 21.13 0.55
C GLN A 213 -13.31 22.53 0.16
N ARG A 214 -12.48 23.15 1.01
CA ARG A 214 -11.84 24.45 0.70
C ARG A 214 -10.85 24.35 -0.44
N PHE A 215 -10.07 23.27 -0.48
CA PHE A 215 -9.11 23.01 -1.56
C PHE A 215 -9.83 22.81 -2.89
N PHE A 216 -10.93 22.05 -2.88
CA PHE A 216 -11.81 21.88 -4.03
C PHE A 216 -12.43 23.20 -4.47
N ALA A 217 -13.03 23.99 -3.58
CA ALA A 217 -13.60 25.29 -3.94
C ALA A 217 -12.56 26.25 -4.55
N LYS A 218 -11.35 26.28 -4.00
CA LYS A 218 -10.25 27.13 -4.50
C LYS A 218 -9.74 26.70 -5.89
N ASN A 219 -9.75 25.40 -6.18
CA ASN A 219 -9.20 24.86 -7.43
C ASN A 219 -10.27 24.54 -8.49
N GLY A 220 -11.52 24.34 -8.09
CA GLY A 220 -12.66 24.09 -8.96
C GLY A 220 -12.96 25.26 -9.90
N GLY A 221 -12.68 26.50 -9.47
CA GLY A 221 -12.72 27.69 -10.33
C GLY A 221 -11.65 27.73 -11.44
N ARG A 222 -10.60 26.90 -11.37
CA ARG A 222 -9.55 26.83 -12.41
C ARG A 222 -9.80 25.73 -13.46
N GLN A 223 -10.67 24.77 -13.18
CA GLN A 223 -10.87 23.60 -14.05
C GLN A 223 -11.83 23.83 -15.23
N SER A 224 -12.63 24.92 -15.23
CA SER A 224 -13.51 25.26 -16.36
C SER A 224 -12.79 25.76 -17.63
N ARG A 225 -11.46 25.68 -17.75
CA ARG A 225 -10.72 26.13 -18.96
C ARG A 225 -10.13 25.04 -19.84
N ASN A 226 -10.11 23.77 -19.43
CA ASN A 226 -9.69 22.68 -20.31
C ASN A 226 -10.87 21.81 -20.72
N ARG A 227 -11.38 22.09 -21.92
CA ARG A 227 -12.33 21.25 -22.65
C ARG A 227 -11.64 19.94 -23.02
N LEU A 228 -12.22 18.82 -22.59
CA LEU A 228 -12.38 17.54 -23.32
C LEU A 228 -12.81 16.47 -22.30
N CYS A 229 -14.11 16.45 -21.98
CA CYS A 229 -14.93 15.34 -21.46
C CYS A 229 -16.14 15.98 -20.76
N GLN A 230 -17.25 16.12 -21.48
CA GLN A 230 -18.48 16.76 -20.96
C GLN A 230 -19.40 15.81 -20.17
N ASP A 231 -19.07 14.51 -20.04
CA ASP A 231 -20.03 13.52 -19.52
C ASP A 231 -19.60 12.76 -18.25
N LEU A 232 -18.50 13.15 -17.59
CA LEU A 232 -18.32 12.85 -16.16
C LEU A 232 -18.37 14.17 -15.40
N LYS A 233 -19.42 14.39 -14.60
CA LYS A 233 -19.43 15.39 -13.53
C LYS A 233 -18.06 15.31 -12.85
N THR A 234 -17.29 16.40 -12.92
CA THR A 234 -15.86 16.47 -12.60
C THR A 234 -15.54 15.74 -11.28
N LEU A 235 -14.96 14.54 -11.37
CA LEU A 235 -14.49 13.80 -10.19
C LEU A 235 -13.51 14.70 -9.41
N PRO A 236 -13.65 14.83 -8.09
CA PRO A 236 -12.74 15.64 -7.29
C PRO A 236 -11.29 15.20 -7.50
N ASN A 237 -10.37 16.14 -7.67
CA ASN A 237 -8.95 15.83 -7.93
C ASN A 237 -8.31 14.99 -6.83
N THR A 238 -8.81 15.07 -5.59
CA THR A 238 -8.30 14.28 -4.47
C THR A 238 -8.79 12.83 -4.49
N PHE A 239 -9.82 12.50 -5.28
CA PHE A 239 -10.20 11.12 -5.56
C PHE A 239 -9.10 10.36 -6.30
N LEU A 240 -8.26 11.06 -7.09
CA LEU A 240 -7.08 10.45 -7.71
C LEU A 240 -6.07 9.94 -6.67
N PHE A 241 -6.04 10.53 -5.46
CA PHE A 241 -5.16 10.05 -4.39
C PHE A 241 -5.62 8.74 -3.76
N ASP A 242 -6.85 8.29 -4.05
CA ASP A 242 -7.37 6.99 -3.62
C ASP A 242 -7.19 5.89 -4.65
N GLU A 243 -6.72 6.19 -5.87
CA GLU A 243 -6.58 5.22 -6.95
C GLU A 243 -5.78 3.99 -6.51
N GLU A 244 -4.60 4.18 -5.90
CA GLU A 244 -3.76 3.08 -5.44
C GLU A 244 -4.45 2.22 -4.37
N ARG A 245 -5.19 2.85 -3.43
CA ARG A 245 -5.92 2.15 -2.37
C ARG A 245 -7.08 1.34 -2.94
N ILE A 246 -7.84 1.93 -3.87
CA ILE A 246 -8.96 1.28 -4.53
C ILE A 246 -8.47 0.11 -5.38
N MET A 247 -7.38 0.29 -6.13
CA MET A 247 -6.77 -0.79 -6.92
C MET A 247 -6.26 -1.92 -6.02
N LYS A 248 -5.70 -1.60 -4.86
CA LYS A 248 -5.29 -2.60 -3.87
C LYS A 248 -6.49 -3.38 -3.32
N LEU A 249 -7.57 -2.69 -2.94
CA LEU A 249 -8.82 -3.34 -2.50
C LEU A 249 -9.39 -4.26 -3.57
N ARG A 250 -9.43 -3.81 -4.83
CA ARG A 250 -9.87 -4.65 -5.97
C ARG A 250 -9.00 -5.89 -6.14
N SER A 251 -7.69 -5.75 -5.99
CA SER A 251 -6.77 -6.89 -6.03
C SER A 251 -7.02 -7.86 -4.88
N ASP A 252 -7.22 -7.37 -3.67
CA ASP A 252 -7.45 -8.21 -2.49
C ASP A 252 -8.81 -8.94 -2.58
N MET A 253 -9.85 -8.28 -3.12
CA MET A 253 -11.14 -8.93 -3.42
C MET A 253 -11.00 -10.03 -4.47
N MET A 254 -10.25 -9.78 -5.56
CA MET A 254 -9.97 -10.80 -6.57
C MET A 254 -9.22 -11.99 -5.99
N ASP A 255 -8.27 -11.74 -5.07
CA ASP A 255 -7.54 -12.79 -4.37
C ASP A 255 -8.48 -13.65 -3.52
N ALA A 256 -9.38 -13.03 -2.75
CA ALA A 256 -10.37 -13.74 -1.94
C ALA A 256 -11.33 -14.58 -2.79
N ILE A 257 -11.86 -14.02 -3.89
CA ILE A 257 -12.75 -14.74 -4.81
C ILE A 257 -12.04 -15.94 -5.45
N ASN A 258 -10.79 -15.76 -5.90
CA ASN A 258 -10.04 -16.85 -6.52
C ASN A 258 -9.66 -17.95 -5.52
N LEU A 259 -9.42 -17.60 -4.25
CA LEU A 259 -9.26 -18.58 -3.17
C LEU A 259 -10.56 -19.34 -2.90
N ASP A 260 -11.71 -18.66 -2.86
CA ASP A 260 -13.04 -19.29 -2.74
C ASP A 260 -13.28 -20.30 -3.89
N ILE A 261 -12.87 -19.96 -5.12
CA ILE A 261 -12.95 -20.88 -6.27
C ILE A 261 -12.11 -22.14 -6.04
N CYS A 262 -10.88 -21.99 -5.53
CA CYS A 262 -10.02 -23.14 -5.22
C CYS A 262 -10.62 -24.02 -4.13
N MET A 263 -11.21 -23.40 -3.09
CA MET A 263 -11.87 -24.12 -2.00
C MET A 263 -13.15 -24.82 -2.46
N LYS A 264 -13.94 -24.21 -3.34
CA LYS A 264 -15.13 -24.85 -3.96
C LYS A 264 -14.72 -26.07 -4.79
N ALA A 265 -13.63 -25.97 -5.56
CA ALA A 265 -13.09 -27.09 -6.32
C ALA A 265 -12.63 -28.25 -5.42
N PHE A 266 -12.04 -27.94 -4.26
CA PHE A 266 -11.71 -28.94 -3.24
C PHE A 266 -12.96 -29.66 -2.71
N GLU A 267 -14.00 -28.91 -2.34
CA GLU A 267 -15.25 -29.44 -1.79
C GLU A 267 -16.01 -30.31 -2.80
N GLU A 268 -16.05 -29.93 -4.07
CA GLU A 268 -16.66 -30.70 -5.15
C GLU A 268 -15.98 -32.06 -5.36
N MET A 269 -14.64 -32.11 -5.21
CA MET A 269 -13.88 -33.35 -5.29
C MET A 269 -14.04 -34.23 -4.05
N GLU A 270 -14.15 -33.65 -2.85
CA GLU A 270 -14.30 -34.40 -1.59
C GLU A 270 -15.73 -34.96 -1.41
N SER A 271 -16.76 -34.27 -1.90
CA SER A 271 -18.18 -34.63 -1.71
C SER A 271 -18.67 -35.82 -2.55
N GLY A 272 -17.78 -36.59 -3.19
CA GLY A 272 -18.14 -37.76 -4.01
C GLY A 272 -18.75 -37.43 -5.39
N TYR A 273 -18.98 -36.15 -5.70
CA TYR A 273 -19.36 -35.66 -7.03
C TYR A 273 -18.17 -35.61 -8.01
N GLY A 274 -16.97 -36.00 -7.57
CA GLY A 274 -15.76 -36.04 -8.41
C GLY A 274 -15.94 -36.81 -9.72
N ALA A 275 -16.75 -37.89 -9.74
CA ALA A 275 -17.04 -38.64 -10.96
C ALA A 275 -17.89 -37.83 -11.98
N LEU A 276 -18.87 -37.06 -11.51
CA LEU A 276 -19.68 -36.16 -12.35
C LEU A 276 -18.89 -34.93 -12.80
N PHE A 277 -18.04 -34.39 -11.91
CA PHE A 277 -17.10 -33.32 -12.22
C PHE A 277 -16.12 -33.73 -13.33
N LEU A 278 -15.47 -34.90 -13.20
CA LEU A 278 -14.58 -35.45 -14.21
C LEU A 278 -15.32 -35.72 -15.52
N SER A 279 -16.54 -36.25 -15.46
CA SER A 279 -17.36 -36.50 -16.66
C SER A 279 -17.75 -35.20 -17.38
N SER A 280 -18.17 -34.16 -16.65
CA SER A 280 -18.56 -32.87 -17.24
C SER A 280 -17.38 -32.09 -17.80
N ALA A 281 -16.21 -32.18 -17.16
CA ALA A 281 -15.01 -31.47 -17.61
C ALA A 281 -14.34 -32.18 -18.80
N LEU A 282 -14.38 -33.51 -18.87
CA LEU A 282 -13.96 -34.27 -20.06
C LEU A 282 -14.87 -33.97 -21.27
N GLN A 283 -16.18 -33.78 -21.06
CA GLN A 283 -17.12 -33.39 -22.10
C GLN A 283 -16.82 -32.00 -22.71
N GLY A 284 -16.31 -31.06 -21.90
CA GLY A 284 -15.92 -29.72 -22.36
C GLY A 284 -14.58 -29.68 -23.10
N LEU A 285 -13.68 -30.64 -22.84
CA LEU A 285 -12.40 -30.78 -23.55
C LEU A 285 -12.58 -31.43 -24.94
N THR A 286 -13.54 -32.34 -25.10
CA THR A 286 -13.84 -32.98 -26.40
C THR A 286 -14.50 -32.04 -27.40
N ASP A 287 -15.18 -30.98 -26.96
CA ASP A 287 -15.80 -30.00 -27.85
C ASP A 287 -14.80 -29.00 -28.48
N GLN A 288 -13.56 -28.94 -27.97
CA GLN A 288 -12.49 -28.11 -28.55
C GLN A 288 -11.59 -28.84 -29.56
N MET A 289 -11.80 -30.14 -29.81
CA MET A 289 -10.92 -30.95 -30.68
C MET A 289 -11.61 -31.51 -31.94
N ARG A 290 -12.72 -30.94 -32.40
CA ARG A 290 -13.36 -31.40 -33.65
C ARG A 290 -12.94 -30.51 -34.84
N PRO A 291 -12.17 -31.01 -35.82
CA PRO A 291 -11.92 -30.27 -37.06
C PRO A 291 -13.18 -30.28 -37.92
N GLY A 292 -13.55 -29.11 -38.43
CA GLY A 292 -14.76 -28.92 -39.23
C GLY A 292 -14.68 -29.48 -40.65
N SER A 293 -15.82 -29.97 -41.16
CA SER A 293 -16.31 -29.78 -42.53
C SER A 293 -17.70 -30.44 -42.71
N PRO A 294 -18.48 -30.06 -43.75
CA PRO A 294 -19.82 -29.49 -43.55
C PRO A 294 -20.99 -30.38 -44.04
N ASP A 295 -22.19 -29.81 -43.96
CA ASP A 295 -23.49 -30.21 -44.54
C ASP A 295 -24.39 -31.11 -43.67
N SER A 296 -25.33 -30.48 -42.94
CA SER A 296 -26.78 -30.43 -43.26
C SER A 296 -27.55 -31.61 -42.61
N VAL A 297 -28.62 -31.46 -41.83
CA VAL A 297 -29.95 -30.92 -42.14
C VAL A 297 -30.78 -30.93 -40.81
N PHE A 298 -31.54 -29.85 -40.53
CA PHE A 298 -32.93 -29.77 -39.98
C PHE A 298 -33.37 -30.73 -38.83
N SER A 299 -34.16 -30.45 -37.80
CA SER A 299 -35.15 -29.44 -37.36
C SER A 299 -35.40 -29.81 -35.88
N GLY A 300 -35.66 -28.92 -34.92
CA GLY A 300 -36.86 -28.08 -34.86
C GLY A 300 -37.84 -28.61 -33.80
N CYS A 301 -38.06 -27.78 -32.77
CA CYS A 301 -39.17 -27.78 -31.79
C CYS A 301 -39.12 -28.82 -30.64
N ALA A 302 -39.73 -28.60 -29.47
CA ALA A 302 -40.08 -27.45 -28.65
C ALA A 302 -40.71 -28.06 -27.36
N SER A 303 -40.59 -27.34 -26.24
CA SER A 303 -41.60 -27.24 -25.16
C SER A 303 -41.89 -28.41 -24.19
N THR A 304 -41.51 -28.16 -22.93
CA THR A 304 -42.32 -28.13 -21.69
C THR A 304 -43.35 -29.22 -21.30
N CYS A 305 -43.37 -29.47 -19.97
CA CYS A 305 -44.45 -29.81 -19.02
C CYS A 305 -45.09 -31.22 -18.92
N SER A 306 -44.85 -31.84 -17.74
CA SER A 306 -45.81 -32.29 -16.69
C SER A 306 -46.85 -33.41 -16.91
N SER A 307 -46.77 -34.42 -15.99
CA SER A 307 -47.84 -35.20 -15.30
C SER A 307 -48.48 -36.49 -15.91
N ARG A 308 -48.17 -37.66 -15.26
CA ARG A 308 -48.98 -38.80 -14.69
C ARG A 308 -50.24 -39.38 -15.42
N PRO A 309 -50.80 -40.57 -15.03
CA PRO A 309 -50.26 -41.93 -14.74
C PRO A 309 -51.17 -43.09 -15.33
N SER A 310 -50.92 -44.36 -14.91
CA SER A 310 -51.72 -45.62 -15.02
C SER A 310 -51.12 -46.68 -15.96
N SER A 311 -51.10 -47.99 -15.67
CA SER A 311 -52.14 -48.82 -15.03
C SER A 311 -51.62 -50.08 -14.30
N LEU A 312 -52.49 -50.56 -13.42
CA LEU A 312 -52.45 -51.81 -12.64
C LEU A 312 -52.73 -53.05 -13.50
N VAL A 313 -52.03 -54.16 -13.26
CA VAL A 313 -52.58 -55.52 -13.48
C VAL A 313 -52.20 -56.40 -12.29
N PHE A 314 -53.22 -57.02 -11.69
CA PHE A 314 -53.14 -58.00 -10.60
C PHE A 314 -52.83 -59.39 -11.13
N SER A 315 -52.02 -60.16 -10.39
CA SER A 315 -52.15 -61.61 -10.27
C SER A 315 -51.54 -62.11 -8.96
N THR A 316 -52.40 -62.75 -8.18
CA THR A 316 -52.16 -63.39 -6.88
C THR A 316 -51.91 -64.89 -7.02
N ALA A 317 -51.19 -65.42 -6.02
CA ALA A 317 -51.17 -66.81 -5.50
C ALA A 317 -50.05 -67.77 -5.97
N GLY A 318 -49.23 -68.18 -4.99
CA GLY A 318 -48.47 -69.46 -5.01
C GLY A 318 -46.96 -69.35 -4.75
N SER A 319 -46.55 -69.41 -3.47
CA SER A 319 -45.33 -70.03 -2.85
C SER A 319 -44.08 -70.32 -3.73
N ALA A 320 -42.82 -70.21 -3.32
CA ALA A 320 -42.13 -70.02 -2.04
C ALA A 320 -40.63 -69.68 -2.27
N SER A 321 -39.99 -69.16 -1.22
CA SER A 321 -38.54 -69.03 -0.94
C SER A 321 -38.02 -67.58 -0.85
N SER A 322 -37.83 -67.18 0.40
CA SER A 322 -37.27 -65.92 0.88
C SER A 322 -35.74 -65.94 0.84
N SER A 323 -35.14 -64.92 0.22
CA SER A 323 -33.74 -64.50 0.36
C SER A 323 -33.69 -63.04 0.84
N PRO A 324 -32.61 -62.62 1.54
CA PRO A 324 -32.70 -61.62 2.60
C PRO A 324 -32.75 -60.18 2.08
N ARG A 325 -33.46 -59.33 2.82
CA ARG A 325 -33.43 -57.87 2.65
C ARG A 325 -32.04 -57.34 2.96
N THR A 326 -31.29 -56.93 1.94
CA THR A 326 -30.17 -55.99 2.10
C THR A 326 -30.76 -54.60 2.32
N SER A 327 -31.05 -54.24 3.57
CA SER A 327 -31.35 -52.87 3.94
C SER A 327 -30.06 -52.05 3.86
N LEU A 328 -29.97 -51.17 2.86
CA LEU A 328 -28.90 -50.20 2.67
C LEU A 328 -28.98 -49.16 3.81
N VAL A 329 -28.21 -49.35 4.88
CA VAL A 329 -27.98 -48.32 5.89
C VAL A 329 -26.78 -47.51 5.41
N LEU A 330 -27.02 -46.27 4.95
CA LEU A 330 -25.92 -45.32 4.72
C LEU A 330 -25.29 -44.96 6.07
N PRO A 331 -23.97 -45.04 6.25
CA PRO A 331 -23.32 -44.53 7.44
C PRO A 331 -23.53 -43.01 7.51
N THR A 332 -24.04 -42.51 8.63
CA THR A 332 -24.05 -41.09 8.94
C THR A 332 -22.64 -40.69 9.41
N PRO A 333 -22.03 -39.64 8.83
CA PRO A 333 -20.68 -39.23 9.23
C PRO A 333 -20.65 -38.82 10.71
N THR A 334 -19.62 -39.26 11.43
CA THR A 334 -19.49 -38.97 12.86
C THR A 334 -18.98 -37.54 13.08
N ALA A 335 -19.24 -36.95 14.26
CA ALA A 335 -18.72 -35.63 14.60
C ALA A 335 -17.19 -35.53 14.48
N ALA A 336 -16.47 -36.64 14.71
CA ALA A 336 -15.02 -36.73 14.55
C ALA A 336 -14.59 -36.67 13.07
N ASP A 337 -15.36 -37.24 12.15
CA ASP A 337 -15.08 -37.18 10.71
C ASP A 337 -15.27 -35.77 10.18
N ASN A 338 -16.35 -35.08 10.60
CA ASN A 338 -16.60 -33.68 10.25
C ASN A 338 -15.50 -32.74 10.77
N ALA A 339 -14.98 -33.00 11.98
CA ALA A 339 -13.88 -32.22 12.56
C ALA A 339 -12.57 -32.42 11.77
N ARG A 340 -12.26 -33.64 11.33
CA ARG A 340 -11.09 -33.94 10.50
C ARG A 340 -11.17 -33.28 9.13
N SER A 341 -12.32 -33.35 8.45
CA SER A 341 -12.53 -32.67 7.16
C SER A 341 -12.39 -31.15 7.29
N ARG A 342 -12.89 -30.56 8.38
CA ARG A 342 -12.73 -29.13 8.66
C ARG A 342 -11.28 -28.73 8.91
N ALA A 343 -10.53 -29.49 9.71
CA ALA A 343 -9.12 -29.25 9.97
C ALA A 343 -8.29 -29.30 8.67
N LYS A 344 -8.53 -30.32 7.85
CA LYS A 344 -7.90 -30.51 6.54
C LYS A 344 -8.17 -29.35 5.58
N ALA A 345 -9.40 -28.85 5.52
CA ALA A 345 -9.74 -27.71 4.69
C ALA A 345 -9.06 -26.41 5.19
N ASN A 346 -8.93 -26.22 6.50
CA ASN A 346 -8.22 -25.08 7.09
C ASN A 346 -6.72 -25.11 6.77
N GLU A 347 -6.10 -26.29 6.80
CA GLU A 347 -4.70 -26.48 6.40
C GLU A 347 -4.48 -26.17 4.92
N LEU A 348 -5.39 -26.66 4.06
CA LEU A 348 -5.36 -26.34 2.62
C LEU A 348 -5.46 -24.83 2.40
N TYR A 349 -6.46 -24.16 2.98
CA TYR A 349 -6.63 -22.72 2.84
C TYR A 349 -5.37 -21.94 3.27
N SER A 350 -4.80 -22.30 4.43
CA SER A 350 -3.56 -21.69 4.94
C SER A 350 -2.39 -21.89 3.97
N SER A 351 -2.31 -23.06 3.33
CA SER A 351 -1.31 -23.35 2.33
C SER A 351 -1.51 -22.60 1.01
N LEU A 352 -2.76 -22.41 0.57
CA LEU A 352 -3.09 -21.64 -0.64
C LEU A 352 -2.75 -20.16 -0.46
N VAL A 353 -3.08 -19.59 0.70
CA VAL A 353 -2.69 -18.22 1.07
C VAL A 353 -1.17 -18.07 1.06
N SER A 354 -0.44 -19.02 1.65
CA SER A 354 1.03 -19.00 1.66
C SER A 354 1.60 -19.05 0.24
N LEU A 355 1.03 -19.88 -0.64
CA LEU A 355 1.44 -19.95 -2.05
C LEU A 355 1.17 -18.63 -2.79
N LEU A 356 0.02 -18.00 -2.55
CA LEU A 356 -0.32 -16.70 -3.13
C LEU A 356 0.69 -15.61 -2.73
N GLN A 357 1.19 -15.64 -1.48
CA GLN A 357 2.20 -14.70 -0.99
C GLN A 357 3.58 -14.87 -1.65
N THR A 358 3.88 -16.05 -2.21
CA THR A 358 5.13 -16.28 -2.96
C THR A 358 5.08 -15.78 -4.41
N ALA A 359 3.91 -15.37 -4.90
CA ALA A 359 3.74 -14.94 -6.28
C ALA A 359 4.37 -13.55 -6.52
N PRO A 360 4.98 -13.31 -7.71
CA PRO A 360 5.58 -12.02 -8.01
C PRO A 360 4.55 -10.88 -7.96
N SER A 361 4.83 -9.85 -7.18
CA SER A 361 3.95 -8.70 -6.91
C SER A 361 3.92 -7.64 -8.01
N THR A 362 4.69 -7.82 -9.10
CA THR A 362 4.86 -6.84 -10.19
C THR A 362 3.88 -7.04 -11.36
N ALA A 363 3.14 -8.15 -11.40
CA ALA A 363 2.20 -8.44 -12.47
C ALA A 363 0.80 -7.88 -12.16
N LYS A 364 0.03 -7.55 -13.22
CA LYS A 364 -1.42 -7.31 -13.08
C LYS A 364 -2.06 -8.49 -12.33
N PRO A 365 -3.01 -8.29 -11.40
CA PRO A 365 -3.56 -9.36 -10.55
C PRO A 365 -4.01 -10.61 -11.33
N ALA A 366 -4.66 -10.43 -12.48
CA ALA A 366 -5.08 -11.52 -13.36
C ALA A 366 -3.89 -12.32 -13.93
N ALA A 367 -2.81 -11.66 -14.34
CA ALA A 367 -1.61 -12.34 -14.85
C ALA A 367 -0.88 -13.11 -13.75
N ARG A 368 -0.86 -12.57 -12.53
CA ARG A 368 -0.33 -13.26 -11.34
C ARG A 368 -1.09 -14.55 -11.08
N TRP A 369 -2.41 -14.50 -11.06
CA TRP A 369 -3.25 -15.68 -10.86
C TRP A 369 -3.12 -16.72 -11.98
N LYS A 370 -3.00 -16.28 -13.23
CA LYS A 370 -2.72 -17.17 -14.37
C LYS A 370 -1.42 -17.96 -14.20
N ALA A 371 -0.38 -17.33 -13.65
CA ALA A 371 0.92 -17.98 -13.45
C ALA A 371 0.91 -19.03 -12.32
N ILE A 372 0.17 -18.76 -11.23
CA ILE A 372 0.13 -19.65 -10.05
C ILE A 372 -1.01 -20.68 -10.09
N ALA A 373 -1.98 -20.54 -11.02
CA ALA A 373 -3.13 -21.44 -11.12
C ALA A 373 -2.76 -22.94 -11.17
N PRO A 374 -1.72 -23.40 -11.91
CA PRO A 374 -1.31 -24.80 -11.88
C PRO A 374 -0.83 -25.24 -10.49
N SER A 375 -0.06 -24.39 -9.80
CA SER A 375 0.42 -24.66 -8.44
C SER A 375 -0.72 -24.68 -7.42
N MET A 376 -1.74 -23.83 -7.60
CA MET A 376 -2.97 -23.84 -6.78
C MET A 376 -3.74 -25.14 -6.97
N ALA A 377 -3.95 -25.57 -8.22
CA ALA A 377 -4.64 -26.82 -8.53
C ALA A 377 -3.90 -28.04 -7.97
N LEU A 378 -2.57 -28.09 -8.11
CA LEU A 378 -1.75 -29.16 -7.54
C LEU A 378 -1.85 -29.19 -6.01
N GLN A 379 -1.89 -28.04 -5.36
CA GLN A 379 -2.03 -27.97 -3.91
C GLN A 379 -3.43 -28.44 -3.46
N VAL A 380 -4.49 -28.04 -4.16
CA VAL A 380 -5.84 -28.58 -3.93
C VAL A 380 -5.86 -30.11 -4.11
N PHE A 381 -5.27 -30.61 -5.21
CA PHE A 381 -5.22 -32.04 -5.53
C PHE A 381 -4.54 -32.87 -4.43
N ARG A 382 -3.43 -32.39 -3.86
CA ARG A 382 -2.69 -33.06 -2.76
C ARG A 382 -3.55 -33.30 -1.52
N TYR A 383 -4.52 -32.44 -1.27
CA TYR A 383 -5.46 -32.59 -0.16
C TYR A 383 -6.69 -33.42 -0.57
N THR A 384 -6.80 -33.90 -1.80
CA THR A 384 -7.90 -34.79 -2.22
C THR A 384 -7.41 -36.23 -2.40
N ASN A 385 -8.31 -37.19 -2.21
CA ASN A 385 -8.04 -38.60 -2.52
C ASN A 385 -8.34 -38.92 -4.00
N ALA A 386 -8.22 -37.92 -4.89
CA ALA A 386 -8.58 -38.06 -6.29
C ALA A 386 -7.51 -38.86 -7.08
N PRO A 387 -7.92 -39.60 -8.14
CA PRO A 387 -6.98 -40.34 -8.96
C PRO A 387 -6.10 -39.41 -9.81
N GLN A 388 -4.90 -39.87 -10.21
CA GLN A 388 -3.89 -39.05 -10.90
C GLN A 388 -4.38 -38.39 -12.21
N HIS A 389 -5.34 -39.01 -12.92
CA HIS A 389 -5.92 -38.44 -14.15
C HIS A 389 -6.84 -37.23 -13.89
N ALA A 390 -7.18 -36.95 -12.63
CA ALA A 390 -8.02 -35.80 -12.25
C ALA A 390 -7.23 -34.48 -12.22
N LEU A 391 -5.90 -34.53 -12.06
CA LEU A 391 -5.09 -33.32 -11.91
C LEU A 391 -5.12 -32.41 -13.16
N PRO A 392 -4.92 -32.89 -14.40
CA PRO A 392 -5.00 -32.03 -15.59
C PRO A 392 -6.39 -31.40 -15.79
N VAL A 393 -7.44 -32.12 -15.38
CA VAL A 393 -8.82 -31.66 -15.44
C VAL A 393 -9.08 -30.54 -14.43
N LEU A 394 -8.56 -30.72 -13.21
CA LEU A 394 -8.64 -29.72 -12.14
C LEU A 394 -7.84 -28.45 -12.52
N GLU A 395 -6.64 -28.61 -13.07
CA GLU A 395 -5.81 -27.52 -13.58
C GLU A 395 -6.55 -26.73 -14.66
N ALA A 396 -7.12 -27.42 -15.66
CA ALA A 396 -7.87 -26.78 -16.74
C ALA A 396 -9.12 -26.05 -16.21
N ASN A 397 -9.84 -26.63 -15.25
CA ASN A 397 -11.03 -26.01 -14.66
C ASN A 397 -10.67 -24.74 -13.86
N ILE A 398 -9.72 -24.83 -12.92
CA ILE A 398 -9.27 -23.68 -12.14
C ILE A 398 -8.71 -22.59 -13.06
N ALA A 399 -7.90 -22.95 -14.05
CA ALA A 399 -7.39 -21.98 -15.03
C ALA A 399 -8.52 -21.36 -15.87
N SER A 400 -9.53 -22.12 -16.29
CA SER A 400 -10.67 -21.59 -17.04
C SER A 400 -11.49 -20.60 -16.20
N LEU A 401 -11.77 -20.93 -14.94
CA LEU A 401 -12.55 -20.07 -14.04
C LEU A 401 -11.82 -18.78 -13.69
N ILE A 402 -10.52 -18.86 -13.45
CA ILE A 402 -9.70 -17.68 -13.11
C ILE A 402 -9.50 -16.76 -14.32
N ASN A 403 -9.44 -17.31 -15.54
CA ASN A 403 -9.22 -16.51 -16.75
C ASN A 403 -10.52 -15.92 -17.32
N ASP A 404 -11.68 -16.53 -17.05
CA ASP A 404 -12.99 -16.03 -17.49
C ASP A 404 -13.79 -15.40 -16.34
N VAL A 405 -13.42 -14.16 -16.01
CA VAL A 405 -14.11 -13.34 -14.98
C VAL A 405 -15.59 -13.11 -15.32
N HIS A 406 -15.99 -13.25 -16.59
CA HIS A 406 -17.38 -13.09 -17.01
C HIS A 406 -18.18 -14.40 -17.03
N GLY A 407 -17.52 -15.54 -16.80
CA GLY A 407 -18.12 -16.86 -16.78
C GLY A 407 -19.17 -17.01 -15.68
N ALA A 408 -20.22 -17.80 -15.95
CA ALA A 408 -21.34 -17.96 -15.01
C ALA A 408 -20.90 -18.50 -13.64
N LYS A 409 -19.96 -19.45 -13.62
CA LYS A 409 -19.42 -20.03 -12.38
C LYS A 409 -18.58 -19.04 -11.57
N TYR A 410 -17.80 -18.18 -12.24
CA TYR A 410 -17.04 -17.13 -11.57
C TYR A 410 -17.99 -16.13 -10.92
N ARG A 411 -18.98 -15.66 -11.69
CA ARG A 411 -19.98 -14.68 -11.24
C ARG A 411 -20.81 -15.19 -10.06
N GLU A 412 -21.13 -16.49 -10.03
CA GLU A 412 -21.83 -17.11 -8.89
C GLU A 412 -21.01 -17.00 -7.60
N VAL A 413 -19.70 -17.29 -7.67
CA VAL A 413 -18.80 -17.18 -6.50
C VAL A 413 -18.60 -15.72 -6.11
N GLU A 414 -18.42 -14.84 -7.10
CA GLU A 414 -18.31 -13.39 -6.90
C GLU A 414 -19.57 -12.81 -6.24
N GLU A 415 -20.77 -13.16 -6.71
CA GLU A 415 -22.04 -12.68 -6.14
C GLU A 415 -22.20 -13.15 -4.69
N LYS A 416 -21.85 -14.40 -4.38
CA LYS A 416 -21.84 -14.92 -3.01
C LYS A 416 -20.84 -14.15 -2.13
N PHE A 417 -19.64 -13.89 -2.63
CA PHE A 417 -18.63 -13.10 -1.93
C PHE A 417 -19.10 -11.66 -1.68
N LEU A 418 -19.61 -10.99 -2.71
CA LEU A 418 -20.14 -9.62 -2.63
C LEU A 418 -21.35 -9.52 -1.69
N GLY A 419 -22.21 -10.55 -1.64
CA GLY A 419 -23.29 -10.63 -0.68
C GLY A 419 -22.79 -10.67 0.77
N ARG A 420 -21.78 -11.51 1.05
CA ARG A 420 -21.11 -11.55 2.37
C ARG A 420 -20.47 -10.19 2.71
N LEU A 421 -19.70 -9.65 1.76
CA LEU A 421 -19.01 -8.37 1.92
C LEU A 421 -19.98 -7.21 2.14
N SER A 422 -21.12 -7.18 1.45
CA SER A 422 -22.16 -6.15 1.59
C SER A 422 -22.76 -6.16 2.99
N ASN A 423 -23.06 -7.34 3.54
CA ASN A 423 -23.58 -7.47 4.90
C ASN A 423 -22.56 -6.97 5.94
N GLU A 424 -21.30 -7.35 5.78
CA GLU A 424 -20.23 -6.94 6.69
C GLU A 424 -19.94 -5.45 6.58
N LEU A 425 -19.86 -4.92 5.35
CA LEU A 425 -19.71 -3.50 5.07
C LEU A 425 -20.85 -2.69 5.70
N ALA A 426 -22.10 -3.14 5.58
CA ALA A 426 -23.24 -2.46 6.20
C ALA A 426 -23.12 -2.41 7.74
N SER A 427 -22.66 -3.51 8.35
CA SER A 427 -22.36 -3.58 9.78
C SER A 427 -21.28 -2.56 10.18
N ARG A 428 -20.14 -2.53 9.47
CA ARG A 428 -19.03 -1.60 9.73
C ARG A 428 -19.44 -0.14 9.50
N VAL A 429 -20.15 0.17 8.43
CA VAL A 429 -20.66 1.53 8.17
C VAL A 429 -21.59 2.00 9.28
N LYS A 430 -22.48 1.14 9.79
CA LYS A 430 -23.36 1.46 10.92
C LYS A 430 -22.58 1.77 12.20
N GLN A 431 -21.49 1.04 12.45
CA GLN A 431 -20.61 1.28 13.60
C GLN A 431 -19.79 2.58 13.44
N PHE A 432 -19.30 2.84 12.23
CA PHE A 432 -18.30 3.88 11.99
C PHE A 432 -18.89 5.27 11.67
N ARG A 433 -20.10 5.34 11.11
CA ARG A 433 -20.71 6.61 10.65
C ARG A 433 -20.72 7.73 11.68
N GLY A 434 -20.88 7.39 12.97
CA GLY A 434 -20.97 8.35 14.08
C GLY A 434 -19.65 8.69 14.77
N LEU A 435 -18.53 8.08 14.37
CA LEU A 435 -17.23 8.29 15.02
C LEU A 435 -16.59 9.62 14.59
N SER A 436 -15.74 10.23 15.44
CA SER A 436 -14.88 11.33 15.00
C SER A 436 -13.87 10.86 13.94
N GLY A 437 -13.20 11.78 13.25
CA GLY A 437 -12.19 11.42 12.26
C GLY A 437 -11.06 10.59 12.89
N VAL A 438 -10.59 11.00 14.08
CA VAL A 438 -9.49 10.32 14.78
C VAL A 438 -9.91 8.94 15.31
N SER A 439 -11.13 8.78 15.83
CA SER A 439 -11.63 7.48 16.27
C SER A 439 -11.84 6.51 15.11
N LEU A 440 -12.35 7.01 13.98
CA LEU A 440 -12.48 6.24 12.74
C LEU A 440 -11.11 5.75 12.26
N PHE A 441 -10.14 6.64 12.18
CA PHE A 441 -8.76 6.33 11.82
C PHE A 441 -8.15 5.27 12.75
N GLY A 442 -8.27 5.44 14.07
CA GLY A 442 -7.69 4.51 15.04
C GLY A 442 -8.21 3.08 14.89
N ILE A 443 -9.51 2.92 14.65
CA ILE A 443 -10.13 1.61 14.44
C ILE A 443 -9.74 1.03 13.07
N ALA A 444 -9.82 1.83 12.01
CA ALA A 444 -9.64 1.34 10.65
C ALA A 444 -8.18 1.06 10.28
N SER A 445 -7.23 1.80 10.86
CA SER A 445 -5.79 1.60 10.64
C SER A 445 -5.15 0.63 11.63
N GLY A 446 -5.95 -0.11 12.42
CA GLY A 446 -5.46 -1.12 13.35
C GLY A 446 -4.62 -0.56 14.52
N SER A 447 -4.59 0.76 14.69
CA SER A 447 -3.92 1.45 15.78
C SER A 447 -4.74 1.31 17.05
N ARG A 448 -4.72 0.12 17.67
CA ARG A 448 -5.31 -0.07 19.00
C ARG A 448 -4.60 0.89 19.97
N PRO A 449 -5.28 1.85 20.59
CA PRO A 449 -4.71 2.52 21.75
C PRO A 449 -4.53 1.44 22.83
N ASN A 450 -3.33 1.39 23.37
CA ASN A 450 -2.92 0.51 24.44
C ASN A 450 -3.75 0.82 25.70
N ASN A 451 -4.94 0.21 25.89
CA ASN A 451 -5.49 -0.04 27.21
C ASN A 451 -6.60 -1.11 27.24
N SER A 452 -6.49 -1.94 28.26
CA SER A 452 -7.37 -3.03 28.68
C SER A 452 -8.84 -2.63 28.82
N TYR A 453 -9.74 -3.45 28.27
CA TYR A 453 -10.89 -4.00 29.01
C TYR A 453 -11.24 -5.36 28.41
N GLY A 454 -10.83 -6.42 29.10
CA GLY A 454 -11.38 -7.75 28.87
C GLY A 454 -12.83 -7.79 29.31
N TYR A 455 -13.71 -8.25 28.43
CA TYR A 455 -14.95 -8.93 28.77
C TYR A 455 -15.37 -9.81 27.58
N GLN A 456 -15.61 -11.09 27.91
CA GLN A 456 -16.26 -12.13 27.09
C GLN A 456 -15.44 -12.79 25.98
N GLU A 457 -14.37 -13.48 26.39
CA GLU A 457 -13.88 -14.67 25.70
C GLU A 457 -14.30 -15.90 26.52
N ARG A 458 -15.59 -16.24 26.47
CA ARG A 458 -16.11 -17.57 26.86
C ARG A 458 -17.28 -17.90 25.93
N ASP A 459 -17.17 -19.09 25.34
CA ASP A 459 -18.17 -19.81 24.55
C ASP A 459 -18.29 -19.44 23.05
N ARG A 460 -17.25 -19.72 22.26
CA ARG A 460 -17.36 -20.03 20.81
C ARG A 460 -16.30 -21.04 20.35
N GLU A 461 -16.43 -22.30 20.78
CA GLU A 461 -15.58 -23.40 20.30
C GLU A 461 -16.12 -24.10 19.02
N GLU A 462 -17.16 -23.57 18.35
CA GLU A 462 -17.79 -24.28 17.22
C GLU A 462 -17.58 -23.69 15.81
N SER A 463 -16.87 -22.58 15.65
CA SER A 463 -16.63 -21.99 14.31
C SER A 463 -15.20 -21.49 14.12
N SER A 464 -14.32 -22.39 13.68
CA SER A 464 -12.90 -22.10 13.42
C SER A 464 -12.55 -21.95 11.92
N ARG A 465 -13.49 -22.29 11.02
CA ARG A 465 -13.33 -22.15 9.56
C ARG A 465 -13.84 -20.79 9.06
N GLU A 466 -14.91 -20.25 9.67
CA GLU A 466 -15.39 -18.89 9.38
C GLU A 466 -14.38 -17.84 9.85
N THR A 467 -13.83 -17.96 11.06
CA THR A 467 -12.93 -16.94 11.67
C THR A 467 -11.70 -16.51 10.87
N ARG A 468 -11.22 -17.26 9.87
CA ARG A 468 -10.02 -16.90 9.08
C ARG A 468 -10.35 -16.35 7.69
N GLU A 469 -11.31 -16.93 6.98
CA GLU A 469 -11.87 -16.32 5.76
C GLU A 469 -12.54 -14.98 6.10
N ASP A 470 -13.25 -14.94 7.23
CA ASP A 470 -13.91 -13.76 7.77
C ASP A 470 -12.89 -12.67 8.11
N GLY A 471 -11.74 -13.00 8.71
CA GLY A 471 -10.70 -11.98 8.99
C GLY A 471 -10.18 -11.22 7.76
N SER A 472 -10.11 -11.86 6.58
CA SER A 472 -9.73 -11.19 5.33
C SER A 472 -10.87 -10.33 4.75
N LEU A 473 -12.11 -10.81 4.87
CA LEU A 473 -13.30 -10.13 4.39
C LEU A 473 -13.64 -8.93 5.29
N GLU A 474 -13.54 -9.10 6.60
CA GLU A 474 -13.67 -8.06 7.61
C GLU A 474 -12.65 -6.93 7.37
N ASP A 475 -11.39 -7.27 7.08
CA ASP A 475 -10.36 -6.27 6.78
C ASP A 475 -10.69 -5.48 5.50
N ILE A 476 -11.12 -6.15 4.43
CA ILE A 476 -11.60 -5.50 3.20
C ILE A 476 -12.80 -4.59 3.52
N ALA A 477 -13.76 -5.07 4.32
CA ALA A 477 -14.94 -4.32 4.72
C ALA A 477 -14.60 -3.09 5.55
N VAL A 478 -13.66 -3.20 6.50
CA VAL A 478 -13.17 -2.09 7.33
C VAL A 478 -12.50 -1.02 6.48
N ARG A 479 -11.61 -1.42 5.56
CA ARG A 479 -10.93 -0.49 4.64
C ARG A 479 -11.90 0.20 3.69
N LEU A 480 -12.87 -0.53 3.13
CA LEU A 480 -13.94 0.03 2.29
C LEU A 480 -14.85 0.98 3.07
N ALA A 481 -15.26 0.62 4.29
CA ALA A 481 -16.09 1.47 5.14
C ALA A 481 -15.36 2.78 5.50
N HIS A 482 -14.07 2.68 5.84
CA HIS A 482 -13.24 3.84 6.16
C HIS A 482 -13.16 4.82 4.98
N LEU A 483 -12.78 4.32 3.80
CA LEU A 483 -12.70 5.09 2.58
C LEU A 483 -14.06 5.71 2.22
N GLY A 484 -15.12 4.91 2.25
CA GLY A 484 -16.48 5.34 1.91
C GLY A 484 -17.03 6.41 2.85
N ILE A 485 -16.76 6.32 4.15
CA ILE A 485 -17.23 7.29 5.14
C ILE A 485 -16.49 8.62 4.99
N ILE A 486 -15.17 8.61 4.82
CA ILE A 486 -14.41 9.84 4.58
C ILE A 486 -14.89 10.49 3.28
N HIS A 487 -15.01 9.71 2.20
CA HIS A 487 -15.56 10.19 0.93
C HIS A 487 -16.94 10.81 1.08
N TRP A 488 -17.85 10.13 1.79
CA TRP A 488 -19.20 10.65 2.05
C TRP A 488 -19.17 11.95 2.85
N ARG A 489 -18.36 12.04 3.92
CA ARG A 489 -18.23 13.26 4.73
C ARG A 489 -17.74 14.45 3.93
N VAL A 490 -16.81 14.23 3.01
CA VAL A 490 -16.25 15.30 2.18
C VAL A 490 -17.21 15.70 1.06
N TRP A 491 -17.80 14.74 0.34
CA TRP A 491 -18.43 14.97 -0.96
C TRP A 491 -19.96 14.85 -0.99
N SER A 492 -20.61 14.29 0.04
CA SER A 492 -22.07 14.06 0.04
C SER A 492 -22.87 15.31 -0.32
N SER A 493 -22.57 16.45 0.30
CA SER A 493 -23.25 17.72 0.05
C SER A 493 -22.86 18.40 -1.26
N LEU A 494 -21.74 18.01 -1.88
CA LEU A 494 -21.19 18.69 -3.06
C LEU A 494 -21.47 17.95 -4.37
N VAL A 495 -21.48 16.63 -4.33
CA VAL A 495 -21.55 15.77 -5.53
C VAL A 495 -22.86 14.98 -5.59
N TYR A 496 -23.41 14.59 -4.43
CA TYR A 496 -24.54 13.67 -4.34
C TYR A 496 -25.83 14.32 -3.87
N SER A 497 -25.75 15.50 -3.26
CA SER A 497 -26.92 16.31 -2.96
C SER A 497 -27.20 17.16 -4.20
N GLU A 498 -28.12 16.69 -5.05
CA GLU A 498 -28.81 17.60 -5.95
C GLU A 498 -29.62 18.54 -5.05
N ASP A 499 -29.42 19.85 -5.19
CA ASP A 499 -30.30 20.83 -4.58
C ASP A 499 -31.74 20.40 -4.90
N VAL A 500 -32.49 20.06 -3.85
CA VAL A 500 -33.92 19.92 -3.94
C VAL A 500 -34.45 21.33 -4.15
N GLU A 501 -34.44 21.80 -5.40
CA GLU A 501 -35.33 22.85 -5.87
C GLU A 501 -36.76 22.30 -5.81
N MET A 502 -37.29 22.19 -4.59
CA MET A 502 -38.72 22.05 -4.35
C MET A 502 -39.36 23.40 -4.67
N THR A 503 -39.83 23.52 -5.92
CA THR A 503 -41.17 23.98 -6.26
C THR A 503 -41.85 24.87 -5.20
N THR A 504 -41.59 26.17 -5.25
CA THR A 504 -42.62 27.19 -5.03
C THR A 504 -42.95 27.70 -6.44
N GLU A 505 -44.07 27.39 -7.05
CA GLU A 505 -45.41 27.84 -6.68
C GLU A 505 -46.49 26.86 -7.23
N PRO A 506 -47.61 26.66 -6.54
CA PRO A 506 -48.86 26.29 -7.20
C PRO A 506 -49.60 27.57 -7.62
N ASP A 507 -49.94 27.64 -8.90
CA ASP A 507 -50.99 28.51 -9.43
C ASP A 507 -52.36 28.23 -8.75
N GLN A 508 -53.22 29.27 -8.75
CA GLN A 508 -54.67 29.34 -8.42
C GLN A 508 -54.97 29.64 -6.93
N ILE A 509 -55.69 30.71 -6.54
CA ILE A 509 -56.72 31.57 -7.17
C ILE A 509 -56.56 33.01 -6.68
#